data_AF-A0A925Q120-F1
#
_entry.id   AF-A0A925Q120-F1
#
_cell.length_a   1.000
_cell.length_b   1.000
_cell.length_c   1.000
_cell.angle_alpha   90.00
_cell.angle_beta   90.00
_cell.angle_gamma   90.00
#
_symmetry.space_group_name_H-M   'P 1'
#
loop_
_entity.id
_entity.type
_entity.pdbx_description
1 polymer ?
#
loop_
_entity_poly.entity_id
_entity_poly.type
_entity_poly.pdbx_seq_one_letter_code
_entity_poly.pdbx_strand_id
1 'polypeptide(L)'
;SRLLLEEARRADKPLRLRVQVKSFDVVARLVQAGLGIGVLPEDAADAFARPMGLRLILLTDSWASRRMYVGVKEYASLSASARLLVDHLIGAGSPPTRG
;
A
#
# COMPACT_ATOMS: atom_id res chain seq x y z
N SER A 1 -1.13 -3.28 -9.32
CA SER A 1 -1.17 -4.75 -9.53
C SER A 1 0.08 -5.32 -10.22
N ARG A 2 0.90 -4.54 -10.96
CA ARG A 2 2.05 -5.05 -11.73
C ARG A 2 3.01 -5.97 -10.95
N LEU A 3 3.40 -5.58 -9.74
CA LEU A 3 4.35 -6.32 -8.93
C LEU A 3 3.85 -7.72 -8.51
N LEU A 4 2.56 -7.84 -8.14
CA LEU A 4 1.97 -9.14 -7.80
C LEU A 4 1.91 -10.10 -9.00
N LEU A 5 1.63 -9.58 -10.19
CA LEU A 5 1.60 -10.38 -11.42
C LEU A 5 3.01 -10.86 -11.79
N GLU A 6 4.03 -10.03 -11.57
CA GLU A 6 5.42 -10.38 -11.84
C GLU A 6 5.92 -11.47 -10.89
N GLU A 7 5.67 -11.34 -9.59
CA GLU A 7 6.07 -12.34 -8.60
C GLU A 7 5.31 -13.65 -8.75
N ALA A 8 4.02 -13.61 -9.10
CA ALA A 8 3.24 -14.78 -9.47
C ALA A 8 3.85 -15.53 -10.67
N ARG A 9 4.31 -14.78 -11.68
CA ARG A 9 5.01 -15.37 -12.84
C ARG A 9 6.35 -15.97 -12.45
N ARG A 10 7.13 -15.32 -11.58
CA ARG A 10 8.41 -15.84 -11.07
C ARG A 10 8.22 -17.11 -10.25
N ALA A 11 7.11 -17.23 -9.54
CA ALA A 11 6.75 -18.39 -8.75
C ALA A 11 6.10 -19.53 -9.57
N ASP A 12 5.99 -19.37 -10.91
CA ASP A 12 5.28 -20.29 -11.82
C ASP A 12 3.84 -20.60 -11.38
N LYS A 13 3.20 -19.62 -10.72
CA LYS A 13 1.84 -19.73 -10.19
C LYS A 13 0.99 -18.61 -10.78
N PRO A 14 0.18 -18.87 -11.82
CA PRO A 14 -0.61 -17.82 -12.46
C PRO A 14 -1.62 -17.22 -11.47
N LEU A 15 -1.54 -15.90 -11.27
CA LEU A 15 -2.47 -15.17 -10.42
C LEU A 15 -3.78 -14.94 -11.18
N ARG A 16 -4.86 -15.57 -10.74
CA ARG A 16 -6.21 -15.36 -11.30
C ARG A 16 -6.83 -14.08 -10.75
N LEU A 17 -6.49 -12.93 -11.32
CA LEU A 17 -7.07 -11.64 -10.96
C LEU A 17 -8.49 -11.51 -11.52
N ARG A 18 -9.50 -11.53 -10.63
CA ARG A 18 -10.92 -11.41 -11.03
C ARG A 18 -11.43 -9.97 -11.02
N VAL A 19 -10.95 -9.16 -10.08
CA VAL A 19 -11.41 -7.78 -9.87
C VAL A 19 -10.21 -6.91 -9.55
N GLN A 20 -10.13 -5.74 -10.20
CA GLN A 20 -9.17 -4.70 -9.86
C GLN A 20 -9.93 -3.41 -9.54
N VAL A 21 -9.77 -2.92 -8.32
CA VAL A 21 -10.35 -1.65 -7.87
C VAL A 21 -9.25 -0.67 -7.51
N LYS A 22 -9.58 0.62 -7.55
CA LYS A 22 -8.62 1.71 -7.29
C LYS A 22 -8.50 2.09 -5.82
N SER A 23 -9.37 1.58 -4.95
CA SER A 23 -9.44 1.98 -3.54
C SER A 23 -9.38 0.78 -2.60
N PHE A 24 -8.60 0.89 -1.52
CA PHE A 24 -8.38 -0.21 -0.57
C PHE A 24 -9.60 -0.50 0.31
N ASP A 25 -10.40 0.52 0.63
CA ASP A 25 -11.67 0.33 1.35
C ASP A 25 -12.67 -0.51 0.54
N VAL A 26 -12.69 -0.32 -0.79
CA VAL A 26 -13.48 -1.15 -1.71
C VAL A 26 -12.94 -2.58 -1.74
N VAL A 27 -11.61 -2.78 -1.75
CA VAL A 27 -11.01 -4.13 -1.66
C VAL A 27 -11.50 -4.83 -0.39
N ALA A 28 -11.37 -4.18 0.77
CA ALA A 28 -11.77 -4.75 2.05
C ALA A 28 -13.26 -5.12 2.07
N ARG A 29 -14.14 -4.25 1.55
CA ARG A 29 -15.59 -4.54 1.45
C ARG A 29 -15.89 -5.73 0.54
N LEU A 30 -15.21 -5.88 -0.59
CA LEU A 30 -15.40 -7.03 -1.49
C LEU A 30 -14.95 -8.34 -0.81
N VAL A 31 -13.85 -8.31 -0.07
CA VAL A 31 -13.38 -9.47 0.72
C VAL A 31 -14.38 -9.81 1.83
N GLN A 32 -14.89 -8.81 2.55
CA GLN A 32 -15.91 -8.99 3.59
C GLN A 32 -17.21 -9.59 3.03
N ALA A 33 -17.57 -9.21 1.80
CA ALA A 33 -18.70 -9.79 1.07
C ALA A 33 -18.42 -11.19 0.49
N GLY A 34 -17.23 -11.77 0.71
CA GLY A 34 -16.89 -13.14 0.30
C GLY A 34 -16.42 -13.29 -1.15
N LEU A 35 -16.07 -12.20 -1.85
CA LEU A 35 -15.68 -12.27 -3.27
C LEU A 35 -14.25 -12.78 -3.50
N GLY A 36 -13.47 -13.00 -2.43
CA GLY A 36 -12.16 -13.61 -2.51
C GLY A 36 -11.15 -13.01 -1.53
N ILE A 37 -9.88 -12.97 -1.93
CA ILE A 37 -8.76 -12.45 -1.15
C ILE A 37 -8.27 -11.14 -1.79
N GLY A 38 -7.89 -10.18 -0.96
CA GLY A 38 -7.30 -8.90 -1.37
C GLY A 38 -5.85 -8.78 -0.91
N VAL A 39 -5.06 -7.99 -1.65
CA VAL A 39 -3.71 -7.60 -1.25
C VAL A 39 -3.65 -6.07 -1.19
N LEU A 40 -3.14 -5.55 -0.09
CA LEU A 40 -3.09 -4.12 0.20
C LEU A 40 -1.88 -3.79 1.11
N PRO A 41 -1.41 -2.53 1.12
CA PRO A 41 -0.42 -2.07 2.09
C PRO A 41 -0.91 -2.25 3.54
N GLU A 42 0.03 -2.44 4.47
CA GLU A 42 -0.25 -2.66 5.89
C GLU A 42 -1.10 -1.56 6.51
N ASP A 43 -0.75 -0.29 6.29
CA ASP A 43 -1.53 0.85 6.81
C ASP A 43 -2.99 0.83 6.34
N ALA A 44 -3.23 0.44 5.09
CA ALA A 44 -4.58 0.32 4.55
C ALA A 44 -5.31 -0.89 5.16
N ALA A 45 -4.59 -1.96 5.53
CA ALA A 45 -5.17 -3.14 6.15
C ALA A 45 -5.61 -2.83 7.57
N ASP A 46 -4.79 -2.10 8.31
CA ASP A 46 -5.15 -1.62 9.64
C ASP A 46 -6.28 -0.60 9.61
N ALA A 47 -6.31 0.29 8.62
CA ALA A 47 -7.37 1.30 8.50
C ALA A 47 -8.73 0.72 8.07
N PHE A 48 -8.75 -0.24 7.14
CA PHE A 48 -10.00 -0.69 6.50
C PHE A 48 -10.36 -2.14 6.76
N ALA A 49 -9.39 -3.06 6.79
CA ALA A 49 -9.67 -4.50 6.87
C ALA A 49 -9.76 -5.00 8.32
N ARG A 50 -8.90 -4.51 9.22
CA ARG A 50 -8.91 -4.86 10.65
C ARG A 50 -10.23 -4.49 11.34
N PRO A 51 -10.79 -3.27 11.16
CA PRO A 51 -12.08 -2.92 11.78
C PRO A 51 -13.26 -3.74 11.22
N MET A 52 -13.12 -4.29 10.02
CA MET A 52 -14.10 -5.17 9.37
C MET A 52 -14.03 -6.63 9.86
N GLY A 53 -13.12 -6.95 10.78
CA GLY A 53 -12.92 -8.31 11.29
C GLY A 53 -12.27 -9.27 10.30
N LEU A 54 -11.62 -8.74 9.26
CA LEU A 54 -10.95 -9.57 8.26
C LEU A 54 -9.65 -10.17 8.81
N ARG A 55 -9.38 -11.42 8.44
CA ARG A 55 -8.09 -12.05 8.74
C ARG A 55 -7.00 -11.40 7.88
N LEU A 56 -5.95 -10.91 8.54
CA LEU A 56 -4.77 -10.35 7.89
C LEU A 56 -3.63 -11.37 7.88
N ILE A 57 -2.95 -11.48 6.75
CA ILE A 57 -1.75 -12.31 6.57
C ILE A 57 -0.67 -11.41 5.99
N LEU A 58 0.42 -11.21 6.73
CA LEU A 58 1.54 -10.38 6.30
C LEU A 58 2.35 -11.11 5.22
N LEU A 59 2.71 -10.37 4.18
CA LEU A 59 3.65 -10.83 3.16
C LEU A 59 5.06 -10.44 3.60
N THR A 60 5.88 -11.44 3.89
CA THR A 60 7.25 -11.25 4.43
C THR A 60 8.32 -11.26 3.35
N ASP A 61 7.93 -11.49 2.09
CA ASP A 61 8.85 -11.50 0.97
C ASP A 61 9.48 -10.12 0.73
N SER A 62 10.73 -10.10 0.27
CA SER A 62 11.45 -8.85 0.01
C SER A 62 10.77 -7.93 -1.01
N TRP A 63 10.02 -8.51 -1.95
CA TRP A 63 9.25 -7.77 -2.94
C TRP A 63 8.04 -7.05 -2.36
N ALA A 64 7.54 -7.46 -1.18
CA ALA A 64 6.35 -6.89 -0.56
C ALA A 64 6.61 -5.53 0.08
N SER A 65 7.88 -5.15 0.27
CA SER A 65 8.25 -3.82 0.75
C SER A 65 8.08 -2.78 -0.37
N ARG A 66 7.15 -1.84 -0.15
CA ARG A 66 6.91 -0.74 -1.09
C ARG A 66 7.58 0.53 -0.60
N ARG A 67 8.48 1.10 -1.42
CA ARG A 67 9.06 2.43 -1.19
C ARG A 67 8.20 3.50 -1.87
N MET A 68 7.82 4.53 -1.11
CA MET A 68 7.22 5.76 -1.64
C MET A 68 8.28 6.84 -1.76
N TYR A 69 8.19 7.66 -2.80
CA TYR A 69 9.13 8.75 -3.04
C TYR A 69 8.34 10.05 -3.26
N VAL A 70 8.87 11.15 -2.72
CA VAL A 70 8.39 12.50 -3.03
C VAL A 70 9.31 13.06 -4.12
N GLY A 71 8.75 13.33 -5.29
CA GLY A 71 9.49 13.85 -6.44
C GLY A 71 9.30 15.35 -6.60
N VAL A 72 10.40 16.10 -6.63
CA VAL A 72 10.43 17.53 -6.96
C VAL A 72 11.50 17.78 -8.01
N LYS A 73 11.31 18.76 -8.90
CA LYS A 73 12.29 19.08 -9.95
C LYS A 73 13.62 19.52 -9.34
N GLU A 74 13.57 20.47 -8.42
CA GLU A 74 14.70 20.96 -7.64
C GLU A 74 14.16 21.46 -6.28
N TYR A 75 14.69 20.95 -5.17
CA TYR A 75 14.19 21.32 -3.84
C TYR A 75 14.47 22.79 -3.52
N ALA A 76 15.61 23.32 -3.95
CA ALA A 76 16.00 24.70 -3.74
C ALA A 76 15.09 25.70 -4.47
N SER A 77 14.48 25.31 -5.59
CA SER A 77 13.59 26.16 -6.39
C SER A 77 12.15 26.20 -5.84
N LEU A 78 11.85 25.46 -4.77
CA LEU A 78 10.51 25.41 -4.18
C LEU A 78 10.18 26.68 -3.40
N SER A 79 8.91 27.06 -3.40
CA SER A 79 8.40 28.06 -2.46
C SER A 79 8.54 27.57 -1.02
N ALA A 80 8.52 28.49 -0.04
CA ALA A 80 8.61 28.14 1.38
C ALA A 80 7.52 27.12 1.79
N SER A 81 6.27 27.34 1.37
CA SER A 81 5.16 26.43 1.68
C SER A 81 5.33 25.05 1.03
N ALA A 82 5.89 24.99 -0.19
CA ALA A 82 6.13 23.71 -0.85
C ALA A 82 7.25 22.91 -0.17
N ARG A 83 8.31 23.56 0.32
CA ARG A 83 9.35 22.90 1.13
C ARG A 83 8.79 22.31 2.41
N LEU A 84 7.98 23.09 3.15
CA LEU A 84 7.32 22.61 4.37
C LEU A 84 6.47 21.36 4.12
N LEU A 85 5.74 21.31 3.00
CA LEU A 85 4.97 20.12 2.63
C LEU A 85 5.89 18.93 2.33
N VAL A 86 6.95 19.12 1.55
CA VAL A 86 7.91 18.05 1.23
C VAL A 86 8.55 17.50 2.50
N ASP A 87 9.02 18.38 3.38
CA ASP A 87 9.65 18.00 4.65
C ASP A 87 8.68 17.24 5.55
N HIS A 88 7.43 17.70 5.61
CA HIS A 88 6.38 17.00 6.35
C HIS A 88 6.10 15.60 5.78
N LEU A 89 5.96 15.47 4.46
CA LEU A 89 5.67 14.18 3.81
C LEU A 89 6.84 13.19 3.93
N ILE A 90 8.08 13.68 3.88
CA ILE A 90 9.28 12.84 4.07
C ILE A 90 9.44 12.46 5.55
N GLY A 91 9.17 13.39 6.48
CA GLY A 91 9.23 13.13 7.93
C GLY A 91 8.13 12.19 8.44
N ALA A 92 6.91 12.29 7.87
CA ALA A 92 5.78 11.42 8.22
C ALA A 92 5.92 9.97 7.73
N GLY A 93 6.94 9.68 6.91
CA GLY A 93 7.28 8.31 6.48
C GLY A 93 8.00 7.46 7.53
N SER A 94 8.32 8.01 8.71
CA SER A 94 8.77 7.20 9.85
C SER A 94 7.56 6.66 10.62
N PRO A 95 7.52 5.36 10.97
CA PRO A 95 6.39 4.81 11.70
C PRO A 95 6.24 5.56 13.04
N PRO A 96 5.01 5.83 13.50
CA PRO A 96 4.83 6.41 14.83
C PRO A 96 5.39 5.42 15.84
N THR A 97 6.52 5.77 16.45
CA THR A 97 7.00 5.10 17.65
C THR A 97 6.03 5.49 18.76
N ARG A 98 4.95 4.72 18.89
CA ARG A 98 4.06 4.83 20.05
C ARG A 98 4.76 4.16 21.22
N GLY A 99 5.14 4.97 22.21
CA GLY A 99 5.35 4.51 23.58
C GLY A 99 4.04 4.16 24.26
#